data_AF-A0A970XPL1-F1
#
_entry.id   AF-A0A970XPL1-F1
#
_cell.length_a   1.000
_cell.length_b   1.000
_cell.length_c   1.000
_cell.angle_alpha   90.00
_cell.angle_beta   90.00
_cell.angle_gamma   90.00
#
_symmetry.space_group_name_H-M   'P 1'
#
loop_
_entity.id
_entity.type
_entity.pdbx_description
1 polymer ?
#
loop_
_entity_poly.entity_id
_entity_poly.type
_entity_poly.pdbx_seq_one_letter_code
_entity_poly.pdbx_strand_id
1 'polypeptide(L)'
;MITYPDKKLILITIVLLSCFCVSGCWDLTEINSIATPVNIGFELDRDGKINFSTLFSQSKVAGESGRIQTTLFVTGASDYSVSMAGRRQMLFLPRVPDWSNVQGIILGENIAQNGLPRVIDFLIRNRRIIPRSEVFVAAGSTPEELLDHIYLTSKENIDQLILINELLTGTYVPVSKDDFIYKLMTPGIEPAVPRLSLIEFPYNPDRLNSEEKKSHIGTTRIVLNGMAVFKGSKMVGSLDEYESRGYRWLQPSINRGGLLIIKSPFNSAEDINLEIESF
;
A
#
# COMPACT_ATOMS: atom_id res chain seq x y z
N MET A 1 20.38 -57.99 38.97
CA MET A 1 20.25 -58.71 37.69
C MET A 1 19.40 -57.84 36.78
N ILE A 2 20.02 -57.07 35.89
CA ILE A 2 19.32 -56.09 35.05
C ILE A 2 18.84 -56.83 33.80
N THR A 3 17.54 -57.08 33.69
CA THR A 3 16.93 -57.69 32.51
C THR A 3 16.87 -56.64 31.40
N TYR A 4 17.67 -56.83 30.36
CA TYR A 4 17.61 -55.97 29.17
C TYR A 4 16.25 -56.18 28.47
N PRO A 5 15.51 -55.12 28.13
CA PRO A 5 14.28 -55.26 27.38
C PRO A 5 14.59 -55.93 26.03
N ASP A 6 13.68 -56.82 25.60
CA ASP A 6 13.81 -57.54 24.34
C ASP A 6 14.06 -56.56 23.20
N LYS A 7 15.12 -56.75 22.41
CA LYS A 7 15.50 -55.82 21.32
C LYS A 7 14.34 -55.57 20.34
N LYS A 8 13.44 -56.55 20.20
CA LYS A 8 12.20 -56.46 19.42
C LYS A 8 11.19 -55.48 20.03
N LEU A 9 11.04 -55.46 21.36
CA LEU A 9 10.12 -54.58 22.07
C LEU A 9 10.60 -53.11 22.01
N ILE A 10 11.92 -52.89 22.12
CA ILE A 10 12.54 -51.57 21.94
C ILE A 10 12.30 -51.07 20.50
N LEU A 11 12.50 -51.92 19.50
CA LEU A 11 12.29 -51.56 18.09
C LEU A 11 10.82 -51.20 17.81
N ILE A 12 9.87 -51.99 18.31
CA ILE A 12 8.43 -51.71 18.17
C ILE A 12 8.07 -50.38 18.82
N THR A 13 8.62 -50.09 20.01
CA THR A 13 8.38 -48.83 20.72
C THR A 13 8.92 -47.63 19.95
N ILE A 14 10.12 -47.74 19.37
CA ILE A 14 10.72 -46.67 18.54
C ILE A 14 9.89 -46.43 17.28
N VAL A 15 9.42 -47.50 16.62
CA VAL A 15 8.57 -47.39 15.43
C VAL A 15 7.23 -46.73 15.79
N LEU A 16 6.59 -47.12 16.90
CA LEU A 16 5.34 -46.52 17.35
C LEU A 16 5.52 -45.03 17.72
N LEU A 17 6.62 -44.69 18.40
CA LEU A 17 6.94 -43.30 18.76
C LEU A 17 7.22 -42.45 17.51
N SER A 18 7.84 -43.05 16.48
CA SER A 18 8.10 -42.35 15.21
C SER A 18 6.82 -42.03 14.44
N CYS A 19 5.77 -42.85 14.55
CA CYS A 19 4.46 -42.57 13.95
C CYS A 19 3.76 -41.33 14.54
N PHE A 20 3.99 -41.03 15.83
CA PHE A 20 3.48 -39.79 16.46
C PHE A 20 4.22 -38.53 15.99
N CYS A 21 5.43 -38.66 15.45
CA CYS A 21 6.22 -37.54 14.92
C CYS A 21 5.91 -37.22 13.45
N VAL A 22 5.06 -38.00 12.76
CA VAL A 22 4.68 -37.78 11.35
C VAL A 22 3.38 -36.98 11.19
N SER A 23 2.86 -36.34 12.24
CA SER A 23 1.76 -35.37 12.13
C SER A 23 2.23 -34.03 11.54
N GLY A 24 2.95 -34.08 10.41
CA GLY A 24 3.48 -32.94 9.69
C GLY A 24 2.44 -32.32 8.77
N CYS A 25 2.22 -31.01 8.94
CA CYS A 25 1.46 -30.10 8.08
C CYS A 25 -0.07 -30.22 8.07
N TRP A 26 -0.70 -30.09 9.25
CA TRP A 26 -2.15 -29.84 9.34
C TRP A 26 -2.55 -28.45 8.82
N ASP A 27 -1.63 -27.49 8.80
CA ASP A 27 -1.90 -26.08 8.49
C ASP A 27 -1.43 -25.67 7.08
N LEU A 28 -1.55 -26.58 6.11
CA LEU A 28 -1.21 -26.29 4.72
C LEU A 28 -2.40 -25.60 4.03
N THR A 29 -2.43 -24.28 4.06
CA THR A 29 -3.32 -23.51 3.18
C THR A 29 -2.82 -23.61 1.73
N GLU A 30 -3.64 -24.18 0.84
CA GLU A 30 -3.31 -24.23 -0.59
C GLU A 30 -3.14 -22.83 -1.16
N ILE A 31 -2.10 -22.61 -1.97
CA ILE A 31 -1.85 -21.32 -2.66
C ILE A 31 -3.06 -20.89 -3.50
N ASN A 32 -3.83 -21.85 -4.01
CA ASN A 32 -5.06 -21.61 -4.78
C ASN A 32 -6.25 -21.13 -3.94
N SER A 33 -6.19 -21.27 -2.62
CA SER A 33 -7.22 -20.82 -1.67
C SER A 33 -6.99 -19.41 -1.13
N ILE A 34 -5.83 -18.82 -1.41
CA ILE A 34 -5.42 -17.50 -0.92
C ILE A 34 -5.61 -16.43 -2.01
N ALA A 35 -6.12 -15.27 -1.60
CA ALA A 35 -6.03 -14.03 -2.37
C ALA A 35 -5.02 -13.11 -1.68
N THR A 36 -4.15 -12.46 -2.46
CA THR A 36 -3.06 -11.64 -1.91
C THR A 36 -3.38 -10.17 -2.11
N PRO A 37 -3.90 -9.45 -1.10
CA PRO A 37 -4.03 -8.00 -1.15
C PRO A 37 -2.66 -7.35 -1.37
N VAL A 38 -2.61 -6.33 -2.23
CA VAL A 38 -1.44 -5.49 -2.46
C VAL A 38 -1.68 -4.10 -1.91
N ASN A 39 -2.80 -3.49 -2.26
CA ASN A 39 -3.20 -2.17 -1.77
C ASN A 39 -4.62 -2.22 -1.22
N ILE A 40 -4.86 -1.51 -0.12
CA ILE A 40 -6.18 -1.37 0.49
C ILE A 40 -6.58 0.10 0.57
N GLY A 41 -7.86 0.37 0.34
CA GLY A 41 -8.46 1.69 0.29
C GLY A 41 -9.59 1.82 1.30
N PHE A 42 -9.70 2.98 1.92
CA PHE A 42 -10.79 3.31 2.84
C PHE A 42 -11.42 4.64 2.46
N GLU A 43 -12.72 4.64 2.18
CA GLU A 43 -13.48 5.86 1.92
C GLU A 43 -14.69 5.94 2.84
N LEU A 44 -15.05 7.14 3.27
CA LEU A 44 -16.26 7.39 4.05
C LEU A 44 -17.33 7.92 3.09
N ASP A 45 -18.40 7.16 2.91
CA ASP A 45 -19.51 7.59 2.06
C ASP A 45 -20.41 8.63 2.76
N ARG A 46 -21.38 9.17 2.00
CA ARG A 46 -22.32 10.19 2.49
C ARG A 46 -23.27 9.66 3.57
N ASP A 47 -23.48 8.35 3.63
CA ASP A 47 -24.32 7.68 4.63
C ASP A 47 -23.53 7.33 5.92
N GLY A 48 -22.24 7.69 5.97
CA GLY A 48 -21.35 7.43 7.10
C GLY A 48 -20.84 5.99 7.17
N LYS A 49 -21.03 5.19 6.11
CA LYS A 49 -20.45 3.86 5.96
C LYS A 49 -19.07 3.96 5.35
N ILE A 50 -18.26 2.94 5.63
CA ILE A 50 -16.91 2.82 5.11
C ILE A 50 -16.96 1.92 3.88
N ASN A 51 -16.62 2.48 2.72
CA ASN A 51 -16.26 1.70 1.55
C ASN A 51 -14.83 1.20 1.74
N PHE A 52 -14.69 -0.11 1.81
CA PHE A 52 -13.40 -0.80 1.87
C PHE A 52 -13.12 -1.38 0.50
N SER A 53 -12.06 -0.92 -0.14
CA SER A 53 -11.60 -1.40 -1.45
C SER A 53 -10.25 -2.10 -1.34
N THR A 54 -10.03 -3.14 -2.14
CA THR A 54 -8.82 -3.95 -2.09
C THR A 54 -8.38 -4.31 -3.50
N LEU A 55 -7.13 -4.02 -3.83
CA LEU A 55 -6.45 -4.52 -5.02
C LEU A 55 -5.76 -5.84 -4.68
N PHE A 56 -6.16 -6.91 -5.34
CA PHE A 56 -5.57 -8.23 -5.18
C PHE A 56 -4.62 -8.56 -6.31
N SER A 57 -3.56 -9.26 -5.97
CA SER A 57 -2.68 -9.98 -6.89
C SER A 57 -2.99 -11.48 -6.82
N GLN A 58 -3.18 -12.10 -7.97
CA GLN A 58 -3.42 -13.52 -8.09
C GLN A 58 -2.43 -14.14 -9.07
N SER A 59 -1.60 -15.03 -8.56
CA SER A 59 -0.72 -15.86 -9.37
C SER A 59 -1.47 -17.11 -9.84
N LYS A 60 -1.52 -17.32 -11.15
CA LYS A 60 -1.96 -18.57 -11.77
C LYS A 60 -0.79 -19.21 -12.50
N VAL A 61 -0.60 -20.52 -12.34
CA VAL A 61 0.36 -21.28 -13.15
C VAL A 61 -0.28 -21.51 -14.52
N ALA A 62 0.29 -20.92 -15.56
CA ALA A 62 -0.22 -21.01 -16.92
C ALA A 62 0.29 -22.29 -17.61
N GLY A 63 -0.46 -23.39 -17.45
CA GLY A 63 -0.32 -24.62 -18.23
C GLY A 63 1.09 -25.21 -18.34
N GLU A 64 1.31 -26.09 -19.31
CA GLU A 64 2.53 -26.89 -19.54
C GLU A 64 3.85 -26.08 -19.62
N SER A 65 3.76 -24.75 -19.75
CA SER A 65 4.92 -23.86 -19.82
C SER A 65 5.55 -23.54 -18.44
N GLY A 66 4.88 -23.86 -17.33
CA GLY A 66 5.35 -23.56 -15.97
C GLY A 66 5.46 -22.07 -15.65
N ARG A 67 5.03 -21.17 -16.54
CA ARG A 67 5.07 -19.72 -16.31
C ARG A 67 4.00 -19.29 -15.32
N ILE A 68 4.40 -18.55 -14.29
CA ILE A 68 3.47 -17.92 -13.35
C ILE A 68 2.97 -16.63 -14.01
N GLN A 69 1.67 -16.56 -14.28
CA GLN A 69 1.01 -15.33 -14.71
C GLN A 69 0.35 -14.68 -13.50
N THR A 70 0.74 -13.44 -13.23
CA THR A 70 0.12 -12.64 -12.17
C THR A 70 -0.95 -11.74 -12.78
N THR A 71 -2.17 -11.85 -12.27
CA THR A 71 -3.31 -11.01 -12.66
C THR A 71 -3.76 -10.17 -11.47
N LEU A 72 -4.06 -8.91 -11.71
CA LEU A 72 -4.65 -8.02 -10.72
C LEU A 72 -6.18 -8.02 -10.83
N PHE A 73 -6.87 -7.73 -9.73
CA PHE A 73 -8.29 -7.37 -9.74
C PHE A 73 -8.64 -6.54 -8.51
N VAL A 74 -9.67 -5.70 -8.61
CA VAL A 74 -10.16 -4.85 -7.51
C VAL A 74 -11.47 -5.40 -6.97
N THR A 75 -11.67 -5.29 -5.67
CA THR A 75 -12.95 -5.53 -5.01
C THR A 75 -13.30 -4.38 -4.07
N GLY A 76 -14.59 -4.13 -3.87
CA GLY A 76 -15.08 -3.07 -2.99
C GLY A 76 -16.36 -3.50 -2.27
N ALA A 77 -16.50 -3.15 -0.99
CA ALA A 77 -17.78 -3.28 -0.28
C ALA A 77 -17.91 -2.23 0.80
N SER A 78 -19.14 -1.80 1.06
CA SER A 78 -19.44 -0.77 2.06
C SER A 78 -20.27 -1.31 3.24
N ASP A 79 -19.89 -0.92 4.46
CA ASP A 79 -20.66 -1.19 5.69
C ASP A 79 -20.26 -0.21 6.82
N TYR A 80 -20.90 -0.28 7.98
CA TYR A 80 -20.69 0.63 9.11
C TYR A 80 -19.28 0.57 9.74
N SER A 81 -18.54 -0.51 9.49
CA SER A 81 -17.15 -0.68 9.95
C SER A 81 -16.33 -1.41 8.91
N VAL A 82 -15.01 -1.21 8.95
CA VAL A 82 -14.06 -1.91 8.05
C VAL A 82 -14.22 -3.43 8.16
N SER A 83 -14.37 -3.98 9.37
CA SER A 83 -14.55 -5.43 9.56
C SER A 83 -15.84 -5.97 8.94
N MET A 84 -16.92 -5.19 8.97
CA MET A 84 -18.17 -5.57 8.32
C MET A 84 -18.08 -5.46 6.80
N ALA A 85 -17.47 -4.39 6.29
CA ALA A 85 -17.19 -4.22 4.87
C ALA A 85 -16.31 -5.37 4.33
N GLY A 86 -15.24 -5.73 5.04
CA GLY A 86 -14.40 -6.88 4.71
C GLY A 86 -15.18 -8.21 4.71
N ARG A 87 -16.09 -8.43 5.66
CA ARG A 87 -16.99 -9.61 5.64
C ARG A 87 -17.92 -9.59 4.43
N ARG A 88 -18.42 -8.43 4.01
CA ARG A 88 -19.22 -8.33 2.77
C ARG A 88 -18.39 -8.63 1.54
N GLN A 89 -17.13 -8.19 1.48
CA GLN A 89 -16.22 -8.56 0.37
C GLN A 89 -16.08 -10.09 0.24
N MET A 90 -16.08 -10.82 1.35
CA MET A 90 -16.01 -12.29 1.34
C MET A 90 -17.23 -12.98 0.70
N LEU A 91 -18.34 -12.28 0.46
CA LEU A 91 -19.52 -12.85 -0.23
C LEU A 91 -19.26 -13.12 -1.72
N PHE A 92 -18.30 -12.43 -2.32
CA PHE A 92 -17.97 -12.54 -3.74
C PHE A 92 -16.47 -12.73 -3.99
N LEU A 93 -15.67 -12.87 -2.92
CA LEU A 93 -14.28 -13.29 -2.99
C LEU A 93 -14.17 -14.77 -2.57
N PRO A 94 -14.01 -15.72 -3.52
CA PRO A 94 -14.01 -17.16 -3.23
C PRO A 94 -12.67 -17.65 -2.65
N ARG A 95 -11.96 -16.81 -1.88
CA ARG A 95 -10.62 -17.06 -1.34
C ARG A 95 -10.42 -16.32 -0.02
N VAL A 96 -9.51 -16.81 0.81
CA VAL A 96 -9.14 -16.16 2.07
C VAL A 96 -8.06 -15.10 1.79
N PRO A 97 -8.27 -13.82 2.15
CA PRO A 97 -7.23 -12.80 2.05
C PRO A 97 -6.07 -13.06 3.01
N ASP A 98 -4.83 -13.08 2.50
CA ASP A 98 -3.64 -12.99 3.35
C ASP A 98 -3.08 -11.57 3.37
N TRP A 99 -3.36 -10.84 4.45
CA TRP A 99 -2.98 -9.43 4.62
C TRP A 99 -1.47 -9.19 4.77
N SER A 100 -0.65 -10.24 4.81
CA SER A 100 0.82 -10.16 4.97
C SER A 100 1.54 -9.41 3.84
N ASN A 101 0.89 -9.26 2.68
CA ASN A 101 1.46 -8.62 1.50
C ASN A 101 0.88 -7.23 1.20
N VAL A 102 0.13 -6.63 2.13
CA VAL A 102 -0.34 -5.24 1.95
C VAL A 102 0.87 -4.31 1.95
N GLN A 103 1.10 -3.62 0.83
CA GLN A 103 2.18 -2.66 0.64
C GLN A 103 1.69 -1.22 0.75
N GLY A 104 0.48 -0.92 0.27
CA GLY A 104 -0.11 0.42 0.33
C GLY A 104 -1.45 0.47 1.06
N ILE A 105 -1.63 1.52 1.86
CA ILE A 105 -2.86 1.88 2.57
C ILE A 105 -3.30 3.26 2.10
N ILE A 106 -4.43 3.35 1.42
CA ILE A 106 -4.93 4.60 0.82
C ILE A 106 -6.16 5.08 1.60
N LEU A 107 -6.07 6.28 2.15
CA LEU A 107 -7.15 6.94 2.87
C LEU A 107 -7.84 7.94 1.93
N GLY A 108 -9.16 7.86 1.79
CA GLY A 108 -9.95 8.92 1.17
C GLY A 108 -9.90 10.21 1.98
N GLU A 109 -10.04 11.37 1.33
CA GLU A 109 -10.04 12.67 2.01
C GLU A 109 -11.13 12.76 3.09
N ASN A 110 -12.34 12.26 2.81
CA ASN A 110 -13.44 12.34 3.77
C ASN A 110 -13.18 11.45 5.01
N ILE A 111 -12.67 10.24 4.82
CA ILE A 111 -12.34 9.38 5.97
C ILE A 111 -11.15 9.93 6.76
N ALA A 112 -10.15 10.52 6.09
CA ALA A 112 -9.00 11.15 6.74
C ALA A 112 -9.40 12.36 7.60
N GLN A 113 -10.44 13.11 7.19
CA GLN A 113 -10.96 14.27 7.92
C GLN A 113 -11.94 13.89 9.04
N ASN A 114 -12.82 12.91 8.79
CA ASN A 114 -14.02 12.70 9.60
C ASN A 114 -14.19 11.27 10.19
N GLY A 115 -13.35 10.32 9.80
CA GLY A 115 -13.56 8.90 10.12
C GLY A 115 -12.32 8.11 10.52
N LEU A 116 -11.15 8.74 10.59
CA LEU A 116 -9.85 8.07 10.75
C LEU A 116 -9.77 7.09 11.93
N PRO A 117 -10.34 7.35 13.14
CA PRO A 117 -10.27 6.40 14.25
C PRO A 117 -10.80 5.00 13.91
N ARG A 118 -11.82 4.89 13.03
CA ARG A 118 -12.41 3.62 12.61
C ARG A 118 -11.44 2.79 11.75
N VAL A 119 -10.57 3.46 10.98
CA VAL A 119 -9.52 2.83 10.20
C VAL A 119 -8.34 2.44 11.09
N ILE A 120 -7.92 3.32 12.00
CA ILE A 120 -6.81 3.05 12.93
C ILE A 120 -7.11 1.85 13.83
N ASP A 121 -8.33 1.73 14.36
CA ASP A 121 -8.75 0.54 15.13
C ASP A 121 -8.55 -0.75 14.32
N PHE A 122 -9.00 -0.75 13.06
CA PHE A 122 -8.82 -1.90 12.17
C PHE A 122 -7.35 -2.22 11.92
N LEU A 123 -6.52 -1.22 11.64
CA LEU A 123 -5.09 -1.41 11.35
C LEU A 123 -4.30 -1.95 12.54
N ILE A 124 -4.60 -1.47 13.75
CA ILE A 124 -3.95 -1.93 15.00
C ILE A 124 -4.37 -3.37 15.33
N ARG A 125 -5.64 -3.70 15.13
CA ARG A 125 -6.17 -5.04 15.45
C ARG A 125 -5.72 -6.10 14.45
N ASN A 126 -5.46 -5.74 13.19
CA ASN A 126 -4.99 -6.65 12.15
C ASN A 126 -3.45 -6.67 12.07
N ARG A 127 -2.82 -7.42 12.98
CA ARG A 127 -1.36 -7.58 13.04
C ARG A 127 -0.71 -8.22 11.80
N ARG A 128 -1.51 -8.82 10.91
CA ARG A 128 -1.02 -9.38 9.64
C ARG A 128 -0.67 -8.30 8.63
N ILE A 129 -1.28 -7.11 8.71
CA ILE A 129 -0.86 -5.96 7.88
C ILE A 129 0.50 -5.52 8.39
N ILE A 130 1.51 -5.56 7.52
CA ILE A 130 2.89 -5.34 7.93
C ILE A 130 3.11 -3.89 8.44
N PRO A 131 3.98 -3.69 9.43
CA PRO A 131 4.39 -2.35 9.90
C PRO A 131 4.80 -1.36 8.82
N ARG A 132 5.45 -1.87 7.77
CA ARG A 132 6.06 -1.10 6.68
C ARG A 132 5.12 -0.81 5.52
N SER A 133 3.82 -1.13 5.60
CA SER A 133 2.87 -0.73 4.57
C SER A 133 2.83 0.80 4.51
N GLU A 134 3.06 1.38 3.35
CA GLU A 134 3.05 2.84 3.14
C GLU A 134 1.63 3.38 3.20
N VAL A 135 1.46 4.53 3.85
CA VAL A 135 0.17 5.22 3.98
C VAL A 135 0.13 6.37 2.98
N PHE A 136 -1.01 6.52 2.32
CA PHE A 136 -1.29 7.57 1.34
C PHE A 136 -2.66 8.20 1.60
N VAL A 137 -2.87 9.41 1.08
CA VAL A 137 -4.20 10.04 1.00
C VAL A 137 -4.59 10.23 -0.47
N ALA A 138 -5.77 9.77 -0.86
CA ALA A 138 -6.32 10.01 -2.19
C ALA A 138 -6.85 11.45 -2.29
N ALA A 139 -6.32 12.22 -3.24
CA ALA A 139 -6.59 13.64 -3.40
C ALA A 139 -7.33 13.90 -4.71
N GLY A 140 -8.55 14.43 -4.61
CA GLY A 140 -9.42 14.67 -5.78
C GLY A 140 -9.91 13.40 -6.49
N SER A 141 -9.71 12.23 -5.87
CA SER A 141 -10.16 10.92 -6.33
C SER A 141 -10.45 10.04 -5.11
N THR A 142 -11.20 8.96 -5.30
CA THR A 142 -11.39 7.95 -4.25
C THR A 142 -10.27 6.91 -4.27
N PRO A 143 -10.01 6.23 -3.13
CA PRO A 143 -9.11 5.08 -3.12
C PRO A 143 -9.49 4.02 -4.15
N GLU A 144 -10.78 3.73 -4.33
CA GLU A 144 -11.25 2.74 -5.31
C GLU A 144 -10.90 3.12 -6.76
N GLU A 145 -11.08 4.40 -7.14
CA GLU A 145 -10.68 4.90 -8.46
C GLU A 145 -9.17 4.76 -8.73
N LEU A 146 -8.33 5.02 -7.71
CA LEU A 146 -6.88 4.79 -7.81
C LEU A 146 -6.56 3.31 -8.01
N LEU A 147 -7.21 2.41 -7.24
CA LEU A 147 -6.99 0.97 -7.36
C LEU A 147 -7.44 0.42 -8.72
N ASP A 148 -8.58 0.89 -9.21
CA ASP A 148 -9.10 0.54 -10.54
C ASP A 148 -8.14 0.99 -11.64
N HIS A 149 -7.57 2.19 -11.53
CA HIS A 149 -6.57 2.67 -12.49
C HIS A 149 -5.30 1.80 -12.49
N ILE A 150 -4.79 1.41 -11.32
CA ILE A 150 -3.65 0.48 -11.20
C ILE A 150 -3.97 -0.86 -11.88
N TYR A 151 -5.16 -1.40 -11.61
CA TYR A 151 -5.62 -2.63 -12.24
C TYR A 151 -5.66 -2.52 -13.77
N LEU A 152 -6.31 -1.47 -14.29
CA LEU A 152 -6.53 -1.27 -15.72
C LEU A 152 -5.24 -1.01 -16.49
N THR A 153 -4.30 -0.27 -15.91
CA THR A 153 -3.00 0.00 -16.55
C THR A 153 -2.02 -1.15 -16.39
N SER A 154 -2.10 -1.88 -15.26
CA SER A 154 -1.13 -2.93 -14.86
C SER A 154 0.34 -2.50 -14.95
N LYS A 155 0.60 -1.19 -14.97
CA LYS A 155 1.92 -0.56 -15.17
C LYS A 155 2.31 0.35 -14.00
N GLU A 156 1.34 0.74 -13.18
CA GLU A 156 1.55 1.66 -12.07
C GLU A 156 1.67 0.91 -10.75
N ASN A 157 2.58 1.38 -9.92
CA ASN A 157 2.89 0.79 -8.65
C ASN A 157 3.25 1.95 -7.69
N ILE A 158 2.41 2.15 -6.67
CA ILE A 158 2.48 3.31 -5.78
C ILE A 158 3.62 3.20 -4.76
N ASP A 159 4.01 1.98 -4.38
CA ASP A 159 5.13 1.69 -3.49
C ASP A 159 6.48 2.03 -4.14
N GLN A 160 6.69 1.61 -5.40
CA GLN A 160 7.83 2.01 -6.22
C GLN A 160 7.82 3.50 -6.53
N LEU A 161 6.64 4.10 -6.73
CA LEU A 161 6.52 5.54 -6.99
C LEU A 161 7.08 6.37 -5.81
N ILE A 162 6.67 6.05 -4.56
CA ILE A 162 7.19 6.75 -3.39
C ILE A 162 8.66 6.40 -3.11
N LEU A 163 9.08 5.15 -3.32
CA LEU A 163 10.47 4.73 -3.15
C LEU A 163 11.41 5.48 -4.10
N ILE A 164 11.05 5.60 -5.38
CA ILE A 164 11.83 6.35 -6.37
C ILE A 164 11.87 7.83 -6.00
N ASN A 165 10.77 8.40 -5.51
CA ASN A 165 10.75 9.77 -5.03
C ASN A 165 11.66 9.97 -3.81
N GLU A 166 11.69 9.01 -2.89
CA GLU A 166 12.60 9.01 -1.74
C GLU A 166 14.06 8.95 -2.19
N LEU A 167 14.39 8.07 -3.11
CA LEU A 167 15.80 7.83 -3.47
C LEU A 167 16.37 8.85 -4.46
N LEU A 168 15.55 9.42 -5.35
CA LEU A 168 16.03 10.20 -6.49
C LEU A 168 15.57 11.66 -6.49
N THR A 169 14.29 11.95 -6.24
CA THR A 169 13.75 13.31 -6.45
C THR A 169 13.73 14.17 -5.20
N GLY A 170 13.69 13.57 -4.00
CA GLY A 170 13.86 14.31 -2.76
C GLY A 170 12.68 15.18 -2.34
N THR A 171 11.45 14.88 -2.78
CA THR A 171 10.29 15.78 -2.60
C THR A 171 9.39 15.40 -1.43
N TYR A 172 8.99 14.13 -1.33
CA TYR A 172 7.99 13.65 -0.37
C TYR A 172 8.62 12.71 0.64
N VAL A 173 8.04 12.63 1.84
CA VAL A 173 8.50 11.74 2.92
C VAL A 173 7.59 10.52 2.95
N PRO A 174 8.09 9.29 2.72
CA PRO A 174 7.28 8.08 2.92
C PRO A 174 6.86 7.94 4.37
N VAL A 175 5.68 7.35 4.59
CA VAL A 175 5.12 7.19 5.93
C VAL A 175 4.54 5.79 6.03
N SER A 176 5.27 4.92 6.73
CA SER A 176 4.78 3.59 7.06
C SER A 176 3.59 3.63 8.02
N LYS A 177 2.79 2.56 8.03
CA LYS A 177 1.65 2.35 8.93
C LYS A 177 2.04 2.55 10.39
N ASP A 178 3.14 1.96 10.83
CA ASP A 178 3.57 2.07 12.23
C ASP A 178 4.05 3.50 12.56
N ASP A 179 4.79 4.16 11.67
CA ASP A 179 5.19 5.57 11.86
C ASP A 179 3.97 6.50 11.89
N PHE A 180 3.00 6.29 11.00
CA PHE A 180 1.74 7.03 10.98
C PHE A 180 0.98 6.90 12.30
N ILE A 181 0.78 5.66 12.77
CA ILE A 181 0.09 5.40 14.04
C ILE A 181 0.88 5.98 15.22
N TYR A 182 2.20 5.81 15.23
CA TYR A 182 3.06 6.35 16.29
C TYR A 182 2.95 7.87 16.39
N LYS A 183 3.06 8.59 15.26
CA LYS A 183 2.92 10.05 15.20
C LYS A 183 1.52 10.48 15.66
N LEU A 184 0.45 9.89 15.11
CA LEU A 184 -0.93 10.18 15.53
C LEU A 184 -1.17 10.06 17.04
N MET A 185 -0.51 9.09 17.69
CA MET A 185 -0.66 8.80 19.12
C MET A 185 0.31 9.59 20.00
N THR A 186 1.31 10.26 19.42
CA THR A 186 2.32 10.99 20.18
C THR A 186 1.94 12.47 20.28
N PRO A 187 1.65 13.00 21.48
CA PRO A 187 1.32 14.40 21.64
C PRO A 187 2.43 15.32 21.12
N GLY A 188 2.06 16.29 20.26
CA GLY A 188 2.99 17.26 19.68
C GLY A 188 3.79 16.76 18.48
N ILE A 189 3.46 15.58 17.94
CA ILE A 189 4.02 15.10 16.67
C ILE A 189 2.88 14.86 15.68
N GLU A 190 2.78 15.71 14.67
CA GLU A 190 1.77 15.61 13.64
C GLU A 190 2.32 14.92 12.38
N PRO A 191 1.68 13.86 11.86
CA PRO A 191 2.11 13.26 10.60
C PRO A 191 1.69 14.11 9.40
N ALA A 192 2.58 14.22 8.42
CA ALA A 192 2.27 14.60 7.06
C ALA A 192 2.44 13.38 6.16
N VAL A 193 1.44 13.03 5.36
CA VAL A 193 1.36 11.78 4.59
C VAL A 193 1.29 12.09 3.08
N PRO A 194 2.04 11.40 2.20
CA PRO A 194 1.97 11.64 0.76
C PRO A 194 0.56 11.52 0.19
N ARG A 195 0.22 12.41 -0.75
CA ARG A 195 -1.06 12.40 -1.45
C ARG A 195 -0.91 11.82 -2.85
N LEU A 196 -1.90 11.04 -3.28
CA LEU A 196 -2.00 10.48 -4.63
C LEU A 196 -3.14 11.16 -5.39
N SER A 197 -2.89 11.57 -6.62
CA SER A 197 -3.90 12.12 -7.53
C SER A 197 -3.85 11.43 -8.88
N LEU A 198 -5.01 11.34 -9.53
CA LEU A 198 -5.11 11.00 -10.96
C LEU A 198 -5.02 12.29 -11.77
N ILE A 199 -4.03 12.40 -12.64
CA ILE A 199 -3.84 13.56 -13.52
C ILE A 199 -3.83 13.12 -14.98
N GLU A 200 -4.54 13.86 -15.83
CA GLU A 200 -4.47 13.73 -17.28
C GLU A 200 -3.20 14.41 -17.82
N PHE A 201 -2.35 13.63 -18.49
CA PHE A 201 -1.19 14.13 -19.20
C PHE A 201 -1.54 14.42 -20.66
N PRO A 202 -1.19 15.60 -21.21
CA PRO A 202 -1.34 15.87 -22.64
C PRO A 202 -0.47 14.89 -23.42
N TYR A 203 -1.09 14.01 -24.21
CA TYR A 203 -0.41 12.92 -24.91
C TYR A 203 -0.58 13.02 -26.43
N ASN A 204 0.48 12.69 -27.17
CA ASN A 204 0.48 12.67 -28.63
C ASN A 204 -0.22 11.40 -29.16
N PRO A 205 -1.36 11.50 -29.86
CA PRO A 205 -2.17 10.38 -30.32
C PRO A 205 -1.50 9.45 -31.35
N ASP A 206 -0.34 9.83 -31.90
CA ASP A 206 0.41 9.06 -32.90
C ASP A 206 1.17 7.85 -32.33
N ARG A 207 1.29 7.75 -31.00
CA ARG A 207 2.05 6.67 -30.32
C ARG A 207 1.19 5.52 -29.77
N LEU A 208 -0.13 5.52 -30.02
CA LEU A 208 -1.05 4.54 -29.43
C LEU A 208 -1.38 3.37 -30.36
N ASN A 209 -1.48 2.19 -29.75
CA ASN A 209 -2.06 1.00 -30.36
C ASN A 209 -3.60 1.15 -30.40
N SER A 210 -4.28 0.40 -31.27
CA SER A 210 -5.75 0.50 -31.47
C SER A 210 -6.60 0.18 -30.22
N GLU A 211 -6.04 -0.49 -29.21
CA GLU A 211 -6.70 -0.77 -27.93
C GLU A 211 -6.57 0.38 -26.92
N GLU A 212 -5.42 1.05 -26.86
CA GLU A 212 -5.17 2.17 -25.94
C GLU A 212 -5.90 3.46 -26.39
N LYS A 213 -6.27 3.57 -27.67
CA LYS A 213 -7.11 4.67 -28.19
C LYS A 213 -8.57 4.59 -27.72
N LYS A 214 -9.04 3.44 -27.25
CA LYS A 214 -10.45 3.23 -26.86
C LYS A 214 -10.72 3.50 -25.38
N SER A 215 -9.68 3.69 -24.56
CA SER A 215 -9.83 4.05 -23.16
C SER A 215 -9.04 5.32 -22.85
N HIS A 216 -9.69 6.33 -22.26
CA HIS A 216 -9.03 7.53 -21.71
C HIS A 216 -8.04 7.22 -20.56
N ILE A 217 -7.88 5.93 -20.23
CA ILE A 217 -6.93 5.38 -19.26
C ILE A 217 -5.48 5.62 -19.72
N GLY A 218 -5.22 5.66 -21.03
CA GLY A 218 -3.86 5.84 -21.58
C GLY A 218 -3.22 7.21 -21.28
N THR A 219 -4.02 8.24 -21.00
CA THR A 219 -3.55 9.60 -20.72
C THR A 219 -3.57 9.96 -19.23
N THR A 220 -4.23 9.16 -18.39
CA THR A 220 -4.30 9.41 -16.95
C THR A 220 -3.18 8.67 -16.23
N ARG A 221 -2.54 9.32 -15.26
CA ARG A 221 -1.48 8.73 -14.42
C ARG A 221 -1.72 9.02 -12.95
N ILE A 222 -1.33 8.08 -12.09
CA ILE A 222 -1.17 8.34 -10.66
C ILE A 222 0.10 9.15 -10.43
N VAL A 223 -0.02 10.24 -9.69
CA VAL A 223 1.10 11.08 -9.29
C VAL A 223 1.09 11.36 -7.79
N LEU A 224 2.24 11.67 -7.24
CA LEU A 224 2.35 12.25 -5.91
C LEU A 224 2.07 13.76 -5.98
N ASN A 225 1.10 14.23 -5.21
CA ASN A 225 0.59 15.60 -5.26
C ASN A 225 0.53 16.24 -3.86
N GLY A 226 1.70 16.56 -3.32
CA GLY A 226 1.81 17.15 -1.99
C GLY A 226 1.70 16.13 -0.86
N MET A 227 1.54 16.65 0.36
CA MET A 227 1.37 15.85 1.58
C MET A 227 0.15 16.30 2.38
N ALA A 228 -0.67 15.39 2.85
CA ALA A 228 -1.80 15.64 3.73
C ALA A 228 -1.31 15.83 5.17
N VAL A 229 -1.68 16.94 5.81
CA VAL A 229 -1.27 17.28 7.17
C VAL A 229 -2.37 16.90 8.15
N PHE A 230 -1.99 16.19 9.21
CA PHE A 230 -2.90 15.75 10.26
C PHE A 230 -2.70 16.54 11.55
N LYS A 231 -3.76 16.67 12.34
CA LYS A 231 -3.72 17.16 13.72
C LYS A 231 -4.58 16.26 14.59
N GLY A 232 -3.94 15.50 15.47
CA GLY A 232 -4.60 14.36 16.11
C GLY A 232 -5.17 13.42 15.04
N SER A 233 -6.38 12.91 15.23
CA SER A 233 -7.00 11.95 14.31
C SER A 233 -7.72 12.57 13.10
N LYS A 234 -7.28 13.74 12.61
CA LYS A 234 -7.96 14.45 11.51
C LYS A 234 -6.96 15.06 10.55
N MET A 235 -7.18 14.88 9.25
CA MET A 235 -6.55 15.70 8.22
C MET A 235 -7.11 17.12 8.31
N VAL A 236 -6.22 18.11 8.36
CA VAL A 236 -6.57 19.53 8.54
C VAL A 236 -6.09 20.44 7.41
N GLY A 237 -5.26 19.92 6.51
CA GLY A 237 -4.74 20.67 5.37
C GLY A 237 -3.82 19.82 4.53
N SER A 238 -3.11 20.46 3.60
CA SER A 238 -2.13 19.83 2.74
C SER A 238 -0.98 20.78 2.46
N LEU A 239 0.21 20.21 2.25
CA LEU A 239 1.38 20.87 1.70
C LEU A 239 1.39 20.67 0.19
N ASP A 240 1.74 21.70 -0.56
CA ASP A 240 2.04 21.56 -1.99
C ASP A 240 3.42 20.91 -2.22
N GLU A 241 3.87 20.79 -3.47
CA GLU A 241 5.17 20.20 -3.80
C GLU A 241 6.36 20.96 -3.18
N TYR A 242 6.31 22.29 -3.20
CA TYR A 242 7.38 23.15 -2.68
C TYR A 242 7.47 23.04 -1.16
N GLU A 243 6.33 23.12 -0.48
CA GLU A 243 6.21 22.98 0.96
C GLU A 243 6.58 21.57 1.43
N SER A 244 6.21 20.52 0.66
CA SER A 244 6.55 19.12 0.96
C SER A 244 8.06 18.89 0.92
N ARG A 245 8.75 19.47 -0.07
CA ARG A 245 10.22 19.42 -0.15
C ARG A 245 10.87 20.13 1.04
N GLY A 246 10.36 21.31 1.42
CA GLY A 246 10.81 22.01 2.62
C GLY A 246 10.61 21.17 3.89
N TYR A 247 9.43 20.57 4.05
CA TYR A 247 9.10 19.68 5.16
C TYR A 247 10.05 18.47 5.22
N ARG A 248 10.38 17.88 4.07
CA ARG A 248 11.31 16.76 3.97
C ARG A 248 12.69 17.09 4.53
N TRP A 249 13.23 18.27 4.22
CA TRP A 249 14.53 18.69 4.75
C TRP A 249 14.54 18.94 6.25
N LEU A 250 13.38 19.20 6.86
CA LEU A 250 13.25 19.32 8.31
C LEU A 250 13.21 17.95 9.00
N GLN A 251 13.07 16.84 8.26
CA GLN A 251 13.02 15.51 8.85
C GLN A 251 14.43 15.03 9.24
N PRO A 252 14.57 14.36 10.39
CA PRO A 252 15.84 13.81 10.86
C PRO A 252 16.16 12.50 10.12
N SER A 253 16.44 12.61 8.82
CA SER A 253 16.82 11.51 7.94
C SER A 253 17.87 11.97 6.95
N ILE A 254 18.64 11.03 6.39
CA ILE A 254 19.52 11.34 5.26
C ILE A 254 18.63 11.77 4.09
N ASN A 255 18.69 13.05 3.76
CA ASN A 255 17.98 13.57 2.61
C ASN A 255 18.81 13.28 1.36
N ARG A 256 18.16 12.80 0.31
CA ARG A 256 18.77 12.53 -0.99
C ARG A 256 17.90 13.10 -2.08
N GLY A 257 18.55 13.59 -3.12
CA GLY A 257 17.86 14.25 -4.21
C GLY A 257 17.26 15.58 -3.79
N GLY A 258 16.68 16.25 -4.78
CA GLY A 258 16.10 17.58 -4.64
C GLY A 258 16.77 18.53 -5.62
N LEU A 259 15.96 19.08 -6.52
CA LEU A 259 16.39 20.16 -7.40
C LEU A 259 15.80 21.47 -6.89
N LEU A 260 16.63 22.48 -6.74
CA LEU A 260 16.21 23.84 -6.42
C LEU A 260 16.53 24.75 -7.59
N ILE A 261 15.55 25.55 -7.97
CA ILE A 261 15.73 26.61 -8.94
C ILE A 261 15.81 27.91 -8.16
N ILE A 262 16.97 28.57 -8.22
CA ILE A 262 17.20 29.88 -7.61
C ILE A 262 17.60 30.89 -8.67
N LYS A 263 17.34 32.17 -8.41
CA LYS A 263 17.87 33.24 -9.27
C LYS A 263 19.38 33.36 -9.09
N SER A 264 20.09 33.53 -10.20
CA SER A 264 21.53 33.76 -10.15
C SER A 264 21.84 35.03 -9.36
N PRO A 265 22.78 34.99 -8.40
CA PRO A 265 23.20 36.18 -7.66
C PRO A 265 23.96 37.18 -8.54
N PHE A 266 24.41 36.75 -9.72
CA PHE A 266 25.13 37.58 -10.69
C PHE A 266 24.20 38.14 -11.78
N ASN A 267 23.09 37.47 -12.07
CA ASN A 267 22.09 37.91 -13.05
C ASN A 267 20.68 37.46 -12.67
N SER A 268 19.83 38.37 -12.20
CA SER A 268 18.47 38.03 -11.77
C SER A 268 17.54 37.53 -12.89
N ALA A 269 17.93 37.68 -14.15
CA ALA A 269 17.19 37.13 -15.30
C ALA A 269 17.48 35.64 -15.54
N GLU A 270 18.52 35.07 -14.91
CA GLU A 270 18.93 33.68 -15.08
C GLU A 270 18.53 32.81 -13.89
N ASP A 271 18.18 31.57 -14.20
CA ASP A 271 17.87 30.52 -13.23
C ASP A 271 19.06 29.56 -13.10
N ILE A 272 19.41 29.21 -11.85
CA ILE A 272 20.43 28.22 -11.52
C ILE A 272 19.74 27.02 -10.88
N ASN A 273 20.06 25.84 -11.38
CA ASN A 273 19.65 24.57 -10.79
C ASN A 273 20.70 24.10 -9.78
N LEU A 274 20.28 23.92 -8.54
CA LEU A 274 21.08 23.28 -7.50
C LEU A 274 20.51 21.89 -7.23
N GLU A 275 21.32 20.88 -7.49
CA GLU A 275 21.00 19.50 -7.14
C GLU A 275 21.58 19.17 -5.77
N ILE A 276 20.73 18.62 -4.91
CA ILE A 276 21.13 18.12 -3.61
C ILE A 276 21.42 16.63 -3.76
N GLU A 277 22.68 16.24 -3.66
CA GLU A 277 23.05 14.83 -3.66
C GLU A 277 22.67 14.14 -2.34
N SER A 278 23.18 14.66 -1.21
CA SER A 278 22.78 14.21 0.13
C SER A 278 23.17 15.17 1.25
N PHE A 279 22.41 15.17 2.35
CA PHE A 279 22.77 15.80 3.64
C PHE A 279 22.01 15.19 4.83
#